data_AF-A0A7V1RIQ4-F1
#
_entry.id   AF-A0A7V1RIQ4-F1
#
_cell.length_a   1.000
_cell.length_b   1.000
_cell.length_c   1.000
_cell.angle_alpha   90.00
_cell.angle_beta   90.00
_cell.angle_gamma   90.00
#
_symmetry.space_group_name_H-M   'P 1'
#
loop_
_entity.id
_entity.type
_entity.pdbx_description
1 polymer ?
#
loop_
_entity_poly.entity_id
_entity_poly.type
_entity_poly.pdbx_seq_one_letter_code
_entity_poly.pdbx_strand_id
1 'polypeptide(L)' 'FQLPGLGQYALVSLYAADFPAVMGVTLLGAFFIVVANFIVDVLYAFLDPRVRYT' A
#
# COMPACT_ATOMS: atom_id res chain seq x y z
N PHE A 1 6.33 -17.40 -15.22
CA PHE A 1 5.76 -16.11 -15.68
C PHE A 1 4.25 -16.22 -15.96
N GLN A 2 3.47 -16.81 -15.04
CA GLN A 2 2.04 -17.10 -15.24
C GLN A 2 1.16 -16.71 -14.04
N LEU A 3 1.70 -16.05 -13.02
CA LEU A 3 0.85 -15.52 -11.95
C LEU A 3 0.26 -14.18 -12.42
N PRO A 4 -1.06 -14.08 -12.66
CA PRO A 4 -1.71 -12.79 -12.81
C PRO A 4 -1.59 -12.05 -11.48
N GLY A 5 -0.69 -11.07 -11.42
CA GLY A 5 -0.53 -10.22 -10.24
C GLY A 5 -1.74 -9.30 -10.04
N LEU A 6 -1.84 -8.70 -8.85
CA LEU A 6 -2.87 -7.72 -8.52
C LEU A 6 -2.94 -6.55 -9.52
N GLY A 7 -1.80 -6.15 -10.09
CA GLY A 7 -1.74 -5.12 -11.13
C GLY A 7 -2.37 -5.55 -12.46
N GLN A 8 -2.17 -6.80 -12.88
CA GLN A 8 -2.85 -7.36 -14.06
C GLN A 8 -4.36 -7.46 -13.82
N TYR A 9 -4.78 -7.90 -12.63
CA TYR A 9 -6.20 -7.97 -12.26
C TYR A 9 -6.86 -6.58 -12.26
N ALA A 10 -6.18 -5.54 -11.75
CA ALA A 10 -6.67 -4.17 -11.82
C ALA A 10 -6.82 -3.67 -13.26
N LEU A 11 -5.86 -3.95 -14.14
CA LEU A 11 -5.93 -3.56 -15.55
C LEU A 11 -7.09 -4.25 -16.27
N VAL A 12 -7.26 -5.57 -16.08
CA VAL A 12 -8.39 -6.32 -16.66
C VAL A 12 -9.72 -5.77 -16.17
N SER A 13 -9.84 -5.49 -14.87
CA SER A 13 -11.05 -4.93 -14.26
C SER A 13 -11.36 -3.52 -14.79
N LEU A 14 -10.31 -2.72 -15.05
CA LEU A 14 -10.45 -1.39 -15.65
C LEU A 14 -11.01 -1.48 -17.07
N TYR A 15 -10.49 -2.39 -17.90
CA TYR A 15 -11.01 -2.60 -19.26
C TYR A 15 -12.43 -3.19 -19.27
N ALA A 16 -12.78 -3.97 -18.24
CA ALA A 16 -14.13 -4.50 -18.06
C ALA A 16 -15.12 -3.50 -17.43
N ALA A 17 -14.67 -2.27 -17.12
CA ALA A 17 -15.44 -1.26 -16.39
C ALA A 17 -15.98 -1.74 -15.02
N ASP A 18 -15.29 -2.69 -14.40
CA ASP A 18 -15.58 -3.18 -13.05
C ASP A 18 -14.92 -2.25 -12.01
N PHE A 19 -15.59 -1.13 -11.75
CA PHE A 19 -15.13 -0.13 -10.80
C PHE A 19 -14.95 -0.68 -9.37
N PRO A 20 -15.85 -1.51 -8.82
CA PRO A 20 -15.65 -2.14 -7.51
C PRO A 20 -14.34 -2.92 -7.41
N ALA A 21 -13.98 -3.71 -8.42
CA ALA A 21 -12.75 -4.49 -8.42
C ALA A 21 -11.49 -3.58 -8.46
N VAL A 22 -11.48 -2.55 -9.32
CA VAL A 22 -10.39 -1.57 -9.39
C VAL A 22 -10.22 -0.83 -8.06
N MET A 23 -11.32 -0.39 -7.46
CA MET A 23 -11.30 0.26 -6.15
C MET A 23 -10.78 -0.69 -5.07
N GLY A 24 -11.17 -1.96 -5.09
CA GLY A 24 -10.69 -2.97 -4.15
C GLY A 24 -9.16 -3.13 -4.19
N VAL A 25 -8.58 -3.25 -5.39
CA VAL A 25 -7.11 -3.32 -5.55
C VAL A 25 -6.43 -2.03 -5.10
N THR A 26 -7.04 -0.88 -5.41
CA THR A 26 -6.50 0.43 -5.03
C THR A 26 -6.47 0.61 -3.51
N LEU A 27 -7.56 0.25 -2.82
CA LEU A 27 -7.64 0.29 -1.35
C LEU A 27 -6.63 -0.66 -0.70
N LEU A 28 -6.47 -1.86 -1.24
CA LEU A 28 -5.48 -2.82 -0.76
C LEU A 28 -4.05 -2.25 -0.90
N GLY A 29 -3.73 -1.66 -2.05
CA GLY A 29 -2.45 -1.00 -2.27
C GLY A 29 -2.22 0.18 -1.32
N ALA A 30 -3.22 1.04 -1.16
CA ALA A 30 -3.17 2.17 -0.22
C ALA A 30 -2.98 1.70 1.23
N PHE A 31 -3.66 0.63 1.65
CA PHE A 31 -3.48 0.03 2.97
C PHE A 31 -2.02 -0.37 3.23
N PHE A 32 -1.39 -1.08 2.29
CA PHE A 32 0.02 -1.45 2.43
C PHE A 32 0.94 -0.23 2.49
N ILE A 33 0.67 0.81 1.69
CA ILE A 33 1.45 2.06 1.72
C ILE A 33 1.32 2.73 3.09
N VAL A 34 0.11 2.84 3.63
CA VAL A 34 -0.12 3.45 4.95
C VAL A 34 0.55 2.63 6.06
N VAL A 35 0.41 1.31 6.03
CA VAL A 35 1.08 0.42 7.00
C VAL A 35 2.60 0.54 6.91
N ALA A 36 3.16 0.59 5.70
CA ALA A 36 4.60 0.76 5.52
C ALA A 36 5.09 2.12 6.05
N ASN A 37 4.36 3.21 5.79
CA ASN A 37 4.68 4.52 6.35
C ASN A 37 4.58 4.51 7.88
N PHE A 38 3.53 3.91 8.45
CA PHE A 38 3.38 3.77 9.89
C PHE A 38 4.54 2.97 10.52
N ILE A 39 4.96 1.87 9.89
CA ILE A 39 6.12 1.10 10.33
C ILE A 39 7.38 1.97 10.31
N VAL A 40 7.57 2.75 9.24
CA VAL A 40 8.70 3.67 9.11
C VAL A 40 8.68 4.73 10.21
N ASP A 41 7.55 5.36 10.49
CA ASP A 41 7.39 6.35 11.56
C ASP A 41 7.69 5.75 12.94
N VAL A 42 7.20 4.53 13.20
CA VAL A 42 7.45 3.79 14.44
C VAL A 42 8.94 3.46 14.56
N LEU A 43 9.55 2.92 13.50
CA LEU A 43 10.98 2.61 13.47
C LEU A 43 11.82 3.88 13.69
N TYR A 44 11.46 5.00 13.08
CA TYR A 44 12.12 6.29 13.34
C TYR A 44 11.95 6.73 14.79
N ALA A 45 10.75 6.60 15.38
CA ALA A 45 10.54 6.92 16.79
C ALA A 45 11.38 6.04 17.74
N PHE A 46 11.64 4.78 17.37
CA PHE A 46 12.50 3.87 18.14
C PHE A 46 14.00 4.08 17.90
N LEU A 47 14.41 4.36 16.65
CA LEU A 47 15.82 4.55 16.29
C LEU A 47 16.34 5.94 16.63
N ASP A 48 15.49 6.97 16.63
CA ASP A 48 15.92 8.34 16.82
C ASP A 48 15.95 8.69 18.32
N PRO A 49 17.14 8.77 18.97
CA PRO A 49 17.26 9.17 20.36
C PRO A 49 17.06 10.69 20.52
N ARG A 50 16.93 11.44 19.42
CA ARG A 50 16.91 12.91 19.37
C ARG A 50 15.54 13.53 19.66
N VAL A 51 14.46 12.74 19.77
CA VAL A 51 13.18 13.21 20.34
C VAL A 51 13.34 13.58 21.83
N ARG A 52 14.47 13.21 22.45
CA ARG A 52 14.86 13.74 23.76
C ARG A 52 15.47 15.13 23.60
N TYR A 53 14.62 16.15 23.67
CA TYR A 53 15.01 17.57 23.79
C TYR A 53 16.01 17.78 24.94
N THR A 54 17.16 18.40 24.65
CA THR A 54 17.80 19.46 25.45
C THR A 54 18.72 20.24 24.51
#